data_AF-A0A962DD75-F1
#
_entry.id   AF-A0A962DD75-F1
#
_cell.length_a   1.000
_cell.length_b   1.000
_cell.length_c   1.000
_cell.angle_alpha   90.00
_cell.angle_beta   90.00
_cell.angle_gamma   90.00
#
_symmetry.space_group_name_H-M   'P 1'
#
loop_
_entity.id
_entity.type
_entity.pdbx_description
1 polymer ?
#
loop_
_entity_poly.entity_id
_entity_poly.type
_entity_poly.pdbx_seq_one_letter_code
_entity_poly.pdbx_strand_id
1 'polypeptide(L)'
;MGRGFFADLESLFIDDYKDGVRETSGRPVIFLDPDEFNREHFDKTGNVHPDDLVKVREMLEEQMPGITNGLTAADLRTAVVLSLTSGPFAVPTEIKPPAGSTASPIPICVVNEQGSSLNHKNEILPLLARQDLERIREIPGWDDHWDRIIGIHEGTHCNQPPINTTGMTHDQILVATLGREAGADQAAINWARANGLDDMAQAMIDIRALGAADDPEHATAILIDKSGPATIDHINAARTFRGEMINKVAADQGISVADATTMLNDRPEEFNGHIKKLLADGAFDGNSNPHVKESIEAFSGAVQRQITDRRIERELEREHGPHHHGALEPEHAGESETQLASNEADNKPVETAALESPGFVPTPSAYAGMDVSEIDGGKVEVALRDEGGASQRIGGVSAPAFFASHADNDLALQRIALNEGMGPGLDRQFDNAAPAVSTSTYGIA
;
A
#
# COMPACT_ATOMS: atom_id res chain seq x y z
N MET A 1 -29.65 -10.88 -20.25
CA MET A 1 -28.95 -10.66 -18.98
C MET A 1 -27.46 -10.76 -19.29
N GLY A 2 -26.85 -9.66 -19.70
CA GLY A 2 -25.41 -9.60 -19.92
C GLY A 2 -24.77 -9.17 -18.60
N ARG A 3 -23.96 -10.04 -17.99
CA ARG A 3 -22.97 -9.60 -17.01
C ARG A 3 -22.04 -8.64 -17.77
N GLY A 4 -21.96 -7.41 -17.31
CA GLY A 4 -21.19 -6.37 -17.97
C GLY A 4 -19.70 -6.71 -17.89
N PHE A 5 -18.97 -6.47 -18.98
CA PHE A 5 -17.51 -6.58 -19.08
C PHE A 5 -16.73 -5.88 -17.93
N PHE A 6 -17.38 -4.97 -17.20
CA PHE A 6 -16.83 -4.27 -16.05
C PHE A 6 -17.01 -4.99 -14.71
N ALA A 7 -17.88 -5.99 -14.61
CA ALA A 7 -17.97 -6.87 -13.44
C ALA A 7 -16.89 -7.96 -13.47
N ASP A 8 -16.33 -8.27 -14.65
CA ASP A 8 -15.13 -9.12 -14.79
C ASP A 8 -13.82 -8.31 -14.61
N LEU A 9 -13.94 -6.98 -14.37
CA LEU A 9 -12.88 -6.11 -13.86
C LEU A 9 -12.98 -6.01 -12.32
N GLU A 10 -13.54 -7.04 -11.66
CA GLU A 10 -13.37 -7.26 -10.22
C GLU A 10 -11.88 -7.55 -9.98
N SER A 11 -11.13 -6.46 -9.96
CA SER A 11 -9.80 -6.26 -9.42
C SER A 11 -8.70 -7.18 -9.95
N LEU A 12 -8.10 -6.80 -11.09
CA LEU A 12 -6.74 -7.23 -11.47
C LEU A 12 -5.74 -7.14 -10.28
N PHE A 13 -6.00 -6.25 -9.32
CA PHE A 13 -5.20 -6.03 -8.11
C PHE A 13 -5.32 -7.16 -7.07
N ILE A 14 -6.52 -7.72 -6.83
CA ILE A 14 -6.70 -8.86 -5.91
C ILE A 14 -6.03 -10.12 -6.45
N ASP A 15 -6.01 -10.28 -7.78
CA ASP A 15 -5.37 -11.43 -8.42
C ASP A 15 -3.85 -11.45 -8.20
N ASP A 16 -3.19 -10.30 -8.24
CA ASP A 16 -1.74 -10.21 -8.04
C ASP A 16 -1.31 -10.51 -6.60
N TYR A 17 -2.09 -10.07 -5.61
CA TYR A 17 -1.92 -10.49 -4.21
C TYR A 17 -2.05 -12.01 -4.08
N LYS A 18 -3.13 -12.58 -4.59
CA LYS A 18 -3.41 -14.03 -4.52
C LYS A 18 -2.30 -14.85 -5.18
N ASP A 19 -1.82 -14.40 -6.33
CA ASP A 19 -0.76 -15.07 -7.04
C ASP A 19 0.59 -14.96 -6.30
N GLY A 20 0.87 -13.83 -5.64
CA GLY A 20 2.05 -13.69 -4.78
C GLY A 20 2.04 -14.64 -3.59
N VAL A 21 0.88 -14.78 -2.96
CA VAL A 21 0.68 -15.75 -1.88
C VAL A 21 0.95 -17.17 -2.38
N ARG A 22 0.40 -17.54 -3.54
CA ARG A 22 0.56 -18.89 -4.11
C ARG A 22 2.01 -19.20 -4.47
N GLU A 23 2.79 -18.21 -4.90
CA GLU A 23 4.20 -18.40 -5.25
C GLU A 23 5.06 -18.86 -4.06
N THR A 24 4.78 -18.34 -2.86
CA THR A 24 5.62 -18.60 -1.68
C THR A 24 4.95 -19.40 -0.57
N SER A 25 3.67 -19.75 -0.70
CA SER A 25 2.95 -20.54 0.33
C SER A 25 3.42 -21.98 0.47
N GLY A 26 3.94 -22.58 -0.62
CA GLY A 26 4.34 -23.99 -0.70
C GLY A 26 3.24 -25.00 -0.34
N ARG A 27 1.98 -24.56 -0.25
CA ARG A 27 0.83 -25.31 0.23
C ARG A 27 -0.43 -24.89 -0.53
N PRO A 28 -1.47 -25.75 -0.59
CA PRO A 28 -2.79 -25.30 -1.03
C PRO A 28 -3.26 -24.09 -0.20
N VAL A 29 -3.76 -23.07 -0.88
CA VAL A 29 -4.16 -21.79 -0.28
C VAL A 29 -5.69 -21.67 -0.32
N ILE A 30 -6.26 -21.16 0.76
CA ILE A 30 -7.66 -20.74 0.82
C ILE A 30 -7.70 -19.30 1.28
N PHE A 31 -8.38 -18.47 0.50
CA PHE A 31 -8.55 -17.06 0.78
C PHE A 31 -9.89 -16.80 1.47
N LEU A 32 -9.88 -15.95 2.49
CA LEU A 32 -11.06 -15.47 3.18
C LEU A 32 -11.19 -13.98 2.89
N ASP A 33 -12.33 -13.58 2.35
CA ASP A 33 -12.64 -12.18 2.14
C ASP A 33 -13.25 -11.58 3.42
N PRO A 34 -12.57 -10.64 4.10
CA PRO A 34 -13.10 -10.03 5.31
C PRO A 34 -14.34 -9.17 5.06
N ASP A 35 -14.57 -8.67 3.84
CA ASP A 35 -15.72 -7.80 3.51
C ASP A 35 -17.03 -8.58 3.45
N GLU A 36 -16.96 -9.89 3.30
CA GLU A 36 -18.10 -10.78 3.39
C GLU A 36 -18.57 -11.01 4.82
N PHE A 37 -17.80 -10.66 5.85
CA PHE A 37 -18.18 -10.87 7.24
C PHE A 37 -18.85 -9.64 7.86
N ASN A 38 -19.73 -9.87 8.84
CA ASN A 38 -20.46 -8.80 9.51
C ASN A 38 -19.59 -8.08 10.56
N ARG A 39 -18.70 -7.20 10.09
CA ARG A 39 -17.80 -6.41 10.92
C ARG A 39 -18.54 -5.52 11.92
N GLU A 40 -19.63 -4.86 11.49
CA GLU A 40 -20.43 -4.00 12.35
C GLU A 40 -21.03 -4.76 13.54
N HIS A 41 -21.53 -5.98 13.32
CA HIS A 41 -22.03 -6.85 14.39
C HIS A 41 -20.91 -7.24 15.36
N PHE A 42 -19.75 -7.62 14.82
CA PHE A 42 -18.60 -8.00 15.64
C PHE A 42 -18.12 -6.84 16.51
N ASP A 43 -17.96 -5.63 15.94
CA ASP A 43 -17.54 -4.44 16.67
C ASP A 43 -18.51 -4.05 17.78
N LYS A 44 -19.82 -4.23 17.56
CA LYS A 44 -20.87 -3.92 18.56
C LYS A 44 -20.98 -4.96 19.67
N THR A 45 -20.75 -6.23 19.38
CA THR A 45 -21.10 -7.34 20.28
C THR A 45 -19.92 -8.14 20.80
N GLY A 46 -18.74 -8.01 20.18
CA GLY A 46 -17.58 -8.87 20.41
C GLY A 46 -17.81 -10.33 20.00
N ASN A 47 -18.87 -10.63 19.24
CA ASN A 47 -19.23 -11.98 18.83
C ASN A 47 -19.37 -12.09 17.30
N VAL A 48 -19.12 -13.29 16.78
CA VAL A 48 -19.27 -13.62 15.36
C VAL A 48 -20.76 -13.78 15.03
N HIS A 49 -21.21 -13.18 13.92
CA HIS A 49 -22.58 -13.36 13.47
C HIS A 49 -22.80 -14.81 13.02
N PRO A 50 -23.94 -15.47 13.32
CA PRO A 50 -24.19 -16.84 12.88
C PRO A 50 -24.05 -17.05 11.36
N ASP A 51 -24.44 -16.04 10.57
CA ASP A 51 -24.30 -16.09 9.10
C ASP A 51 -22.84 -16.09 8.64
N ASP A 52 -21.92 -15.46 9.38
CA ASP A 52 -20.49 -15.47 9.03
C ASP A 52 -19.91 -16.89 9.11
N LEU A 53 -20.43 -17.73 10.01
CA LEU A 53 -20.04 -19.15 10.10
C LEU A 53 -20.52 -19.97 8.89
N VAL A 54 -21.63 -19.55 8.27
CA VAL A 54 -22.11 -20.14 7.02
C VAL A 54 -21.24 -19.67 5.87
N LYS A 55 -20.99 -18.36 5.77
CA LYS A 55 -20.14 -17.77 4.72
C LYS A 55 -18.73 -18.34 4.69
N VAL A 56 -18.04 -18.40 5.84
CA VAL A 56 -16.69 -18.98 5.91
C VAL A 56 -16.69 -20.45 5.49
N ARG A 57 -17.74 -21.20 5.82
CA ARG A 57 -17.89 -22.60 5.38
C ARG A 57 -18.06 -22.69 3.87
N GLU A 58 -18.90 -21.83 3.29
CA GLU A 58 -19.13 -21.78 1.84
C GLU A 58 -17.84 -21.42 1.08
N MET A 59 -17.10 -20.40 1.52
CA MET A 59 -15.81 -20.02 0.93
C MET A 59 -14.79 -21.16 0.95
N LEU A 60 -14.66 -21.82 2.11
CA LEU A 60 -13.74 -22.96 2.27
C LEU A 60 -14.13 -24.12 1.33
N GLU A 61 -15.42 -24.44 1.24
CA GLU A 61 -15.93 -25.55 0.44
C GLU A 61 -15.84 -25.26 -1.07
N GLU A 62 -16.02 -24.01 -1.49
CA GLU A 62 -15.89 -23.57 -2.88
C GLU A 62 -14.43 -23.70 -3.37
N GLN A 63 -13.47 -23.22 -2.58
CA GLN A 63 -12.06 -23.25 -2.95
C GLN A 63 -11.44 -24.65 -2.76
N MET A 64 -11.95 -25.44 -1.81
CA MET A 64 -11.51 -26.81 -1.59
C MET A 64 -12.67 -27.72 -1.18
N PRO A 65 -13.32 -28.39 -2.14
CA PRO A 65 -14.45 -29.27 -1.86
C PRO A 65 -14.10 -30.40 -0.88
N GLY A 66 -14.98 -30.58 0.11
CA GLY A 66 -14.90 -31.58 1.16
C GLY A 66 -14.09 -31.16 2.39
N ILE A 67 -13.46 -29.98 2.38
CA ILE A 67 -12.54 -29.56 3.43
C ILE A 67 -13.26 -29.26 4.76
N THR A 68 -14.51 -28.82 4.68
CA THR A 68 -15.29 -28.39 5.86
C THR A 68 -15.83 -29.56 6.68
N ASN A 69 -15.73 -30.80 6.18
CA ASN A 69 -16.13 -32.03 6.88
C ASN A 69 -15.28 -32.31 8.13
N GLY A 70 -14.05 -31.79 8.17
CA GLY A 70 -13.13 -31.94 9.29
C GLY A 70 -13.18 -30.80 10.31
N LEU A 71 -13.91 -29.72 10.01
CA LEU A 71 -13.89 -28.48 10.79
C LEU A 71 -15.03 -28.41 11.81
N THR A 72 -14.69 -28.07 13.05
CA THR A 72 -15.66 -27.79 14.10
C THR A 72 -16.20 -26.35 13.98
N ALA A 73 -17.32 -26.06 14.62
CA ALA A 73 -17.83 -24.68 14.71
C ALA A 73 -16.83 -23.74 15.42
N ALA A 74 -16.00 -24.27 16.31
CA ALA A 74 -14.94 -23.49 16.96
C ALA A 74 -13.84 -23.11 15.97
N ASP A 75 -13.43 -24.02 15.08
CA ASP A 75 -12.42 -23.75 14.04
C ASP A 75 -12.92 -22.66 13.07
N LEU A 76 -14.16 -22.75 12.62
CA LEU A 76 -14.78 -21.75 11.74
C LEU A 76 -14.89 -20.39 12.44
N ARG A 77 -15.30 -20.38 13.72
CA ARG A 77 -15.36 -19.15 14.51
C ARG A 77 -13.99 -18.51 14.63
N THR A 78 -12.94 -19.29 14.89
CA THR A 78 -11.57 -18.78 14.99
C THR A 78 -11.13 -18.15 13.67
N ALA A 79 -11.42 -18.77 12.53
CA ALA A 79 -11.10 -18.21 11.22
C ALA A 79 -11.78 -16.83 11.01
N VAL A 80 -13.09 -16.74 11.27
CA VAL A 80 -13.83 -15.46 11.13
C VAL A 80 -13.30 -14.39 12.08
N VAL A 81 -13.04 -14.73 13.35
CA VAL A 81 -12.49 -13.76 14.32
C VAL A 81 -11.15 -13.24 13.85
N LEU A 82 -10.25 -14.12 13.38
CA LEU A 82 -8.95 -13.69 12.86
C LEU A 82 -9.13 -12.74 11.66
N SER A 83 -9.98 -13.10 10.69
CA SER A 83 -10.29 -12.27 9.51
C SER A 83 -10.85 -10.89 9.84
N LEU A 84 -11.68 -10.77 10.88
CA LEU A 84 -12.28 -9.50 11.29
C LEU A 84 -11.36 -8.62 12.15
N THR A 85 -10.37 -9.22 12.82
CA THR A 85 -9.53 -8.52 13.82
C THR A 85 -8.11 -8.22 13.34
N SER A 86 -7.69 -8.86 12.26
CA SER A 86 -6.33 -8.74 11.71
C SER A 86 -6.40 -8.14 10.30
N GLY A 87 -5.33 -7.47 9.87
CA GLY A 87 -5.19 -7.04 8.47
C GLY A 87 -5.05 -8.24 7.51
N PRO A 88 -4.44 -8.04 6.33
CA PRO A 88 -3.95 -9.16 5.54
C PRO A 88 -3.06 -10.04 6.43
N PHE A 89 -3.27 -11.34 6.38
CA PHE A 89 -2.43 -12.30 7.08
C PHE A 89 -2.46 -13.64 6.36
N ALA A 90 -1.42 -14.43 6.56
CA ALA A 90 -1.38 -15.82 6.13
C ALA A 90 -0.91 -16.74 7.27
N VAL A 91 -1.73 -17.75 7.58
CA VAL A 91 -1.45 -18.71 8.66
C VAL A 91 -1.41 -20.13 8.10
N PRO A 92 -0.33 -20.88 8.34
CA PRO A 92 -0.31 -22.30 8.06
C PRO A 92 -1.26 -23.03 9.02
N THR A 93 -2.15 -23.84 8.48
CA THR A 93 -3.05 -24.67 9.28
C THR A 93 -3.08 -26.10 8.76
N GLU A 94 -3.55 -27.01 9.61
CA GLU A 94 -3.71 -28.42 9.29
C GLU A 94 -5.15 -28.82 9.54
N ILE A 95 -5.82 -29.27 8.49
CA ILE A 95 -7.19 -29.75 8.62
C ILE A 95 -7.15 -31.22 8.93
N LYS A 96 -7.61 -31.53 10.15
CA LYS A 96 -7.75 -32.91 10.62
C LYS A 96 -8.89 -33.58 9.85
N PRO A 97 -8.71 -34.84 9.44
CA PRO A 97 -9.80 -35.56 8.83
C PRO A 97 -10.92 -35.83 9.85
N PRO A 98 -12.13 -36.20 9.40
CA PRO A 98 -13.24 -36.51 10.30
C PRO A 98 -12.86 -37.55 11.36
N ALA A 99 -13.47 -37.46 12.55
CA ALA A 99 -13.24 -38.42 13.62
C ALA A 99 -13.48 -39.86 13.15
N GLY A 100 -12.48 -40.73 13.33
CA GLY A 100 -12.51 -42.12 12.84
C GLY A 100 -11.89 -42.33 11.45
N SER A 101 -11.49 -41.27 10.75
CA SER A 101 -10.70 -41.37 9.52
C SER A 101 -9.24 -41.68 9.82
N THR A 102 -8.61 -42.46 8.94
CA THR A 102 -7.17 -42.78 8.96
C THR A 102 -6.36 -41.91 8.00
N ALA A 103 -7.02 -40.97 7.31
CA ALA A 103 -6.33 -40.02 6.45
C ALA A 103 -5.32 -39.18 7.25
N SER A 104 -4.27 -38.71 6.60
CA SER A 104 -3.36 -37.74 7.23
C SER A 104 -4.01 -36.35 7.24
N PRO A 105 -3.67 -35.47 8.21
CA PRO A 105 -4.06 -34.06 8.16
C PRO A 105 -3.60 -33.43 6.84
N ILE A 106 -4.44 -32.57 6.27
CA ILE A 106 -4.12 -31.85 5.04
C ILE A 106 -3.52 -30.50 5.44
N PRO A 107 -2.24 -30.24 5.13
CA PRO A 107 -1.65 -28.93 5.37
C PRO A 107 -2.19 -27.95 4.34
N ILE A 108 -2.72 -26.83 4.81
CA ILE A 108 -3.18 -25.72 3.97
C ILE A 108 -2.62 -24.40 4.51
N CYS A 109 -2.81 -23.35 3.71
CA CYS A 109 -2.56 -21.96 4.05
C CYS A 109 -3.91 -21.25 4.06
N VAL A 110 -4.32 -20.68 5.20
CA VAL A 110 -5.51 -19.81 5.25
C VAL A 110 -5.02 -18.38 5.23
N VAL A 111 -5.55 -17.61 4.29
CA VAL A 111 -5.11 -16.25 4.02
C VAL A 111 -6.30 -15.32 4.10
N ASN A 112 -6.17 -14.26 4.89
CA ASN A 112 -7.11 -13.16 4.89
C ASN A 112 -6.76 -12.22 3.75
N GLU A 113 -7.70 -11.97 2.85
CA GLU A 113 -7.53 -11.02 1.77
C GLU A 113 -7.45 -9.58 2.31
N GLN A 114 -6.90 -8.69 1.50
CA GLN A 114 -7.04 -7.27 1.74
C GLN A 114 -8.52 -6.91 1.57
N GLY A 115 -9.12 -6.24 2.57
CA GLY A 115 -10.47 -5.70 2.39
C GLY A 115 -10.47 -4.60 1.32
N SER A 116 -11.61 -4.33 0.71
CA SER A 116 -11.79 -3.34 -0.37
C SER A 116 -11.33 -1.91 -0.02
N SER A 117 -11.19 -1.60 1.27
CA SER A 117 -10.63 -0.34 1.77
C SER A 117 -9.10 -0.25 1.77
N LEU A 118 -8.42 -1.33 1.37
CA LEU A 118 -6.97 -1.49 1.34
C LEU A 118 -6.55 -2.03 -0.04
N ASN A 119 -7.06 -1.45 -1.12
CA ASN A 119 -6.85 -1.94 -2.49
C ASN A 119 -5.84 -1.12 -3.29
N HIS A 120 -5.22 -0.12 -2.65
CA HIS A 120 -4.16 0.70 -3.25
C HIS A 120 -2.92 0.75 -2.35
N LYS A 121 -1.74 0.86 -2.96
CA LYS A 121 -0.46 0.97 -2.20
C LYS A 121 -0.47 2.16 -1.24
N ASN A 122 -1.16 3.23 -1.62
CA ASN A 122 -1.30 4.44 -0.82
C ASN A 122 -2.19 4.21 0.42
N GLU A 123 -2.99 3.15 0.49
CA GLU A 123 -3.79 2.83 1.67
C GLU A 123 -3.05 1.87 2.61
N ILE A 124 -2.33 0.91 2.03
CA ILE A 124 -1.66 -0.16 2.80
C ILE A 124 -0.35 0.33 3.42
N LEU A 125 0.52 0.94 2.63
CA LEU A 125 1.90 1.24 3.03
C LEU A 125 2.03 2.26 4.17
N PRO A 126 1.16 3.29 4.30
CA PRO A 126 1.16 4.15 5.48
C PRO A 126 0.81 3.41 6.77
N LEU A 127 -0.08 2.41 6.70
CA LEU A 127 -0.39 1.55 7.85
C LEU A 127 0.83 0.75 8.30
N LEU A 128 1.60 0.22 7.33
CA LEU A 128 2.86 -0.46 7.59
C LEU A 128 3.95 0.49 8.13
N ALA A 129 4.03 1.71 7.57
CA ALA A 129 5.00 2.73 7.99
C ALA A 129 4.65 3.36 9.35
N ARG A 130 3.41 3.23 9.81
CA ARG A 130 2.83 4.02 10.92
C ARG A 130 3.03 5.53 10.70
N GLN A 131 2.96 5.95 9.43
CA GLN A 131 3.11 7.35 9.02
C GLN A 131 1.84 7.81 8.32
N ASP A 132 1.58 9.11 8.39
CA ASP A 132 0.53 9.73 7.59
C ASP A 132 0.95 9.70 6.11
N LEU A 133 0.03 9.29 5.23
CA LEU A 133 0.16 9.29 3.77
C LEU A 133 0.78 10.58 3.26
N GLU A 134 0.31 11.66 3.86
CA GLU A 134 0.71 13.00 3.53
C GLU A 134 2.24 13.14 3.58
N ARG A 135 2.89 12.56 4.58
CA ARG A 135 4.30 12.78 4.86
C ARG A 135 5.22 11.89 4.03
N ILE A 136 4.68 10.94 3.30
CA ILE A 136 5.45 10.01 2.48
C ILE A 136 5.51 10.58 1.05
N ARG A 137 6.70 10.60 0.46
CA ARG A 137 6.92 10.83 -0.97
C ARG A 137 6.11 9.83 -1.78
N GLU A 138 5.95 10.13 -3.07
CA GLU A 138 5.33 9.19 -3.99
C GLU A 138 5.99 7.82 -3.88
N ILE A 139 5.18 6.82 -3.53
CA ILE A 139 5.61 5.44 -3.36
C ILE A 139 5.91 4.88 -4.76
N PRO A 140 7.09 4.31 -5.02
CA PRO A 140 7.45 3.80 -6.35
C PRO A 140 6.56 2.63 -6.80
N GLY A 141 6.58 2.34 -8.10
CA GLY A 141 5.88 1.20 -8.69
C GLY A 141 4.38 1.36 -8.86
N TRP A 142 3.71 0.31 -9.31
CA TRP A 142 2.27 0.25 -9.54
C TRP A 142 1.58 -0.54 -8.41
N ASP A 143 0.27 -0.40 -8.27
CA ASP A 143 -0.49 -1.08 -7.21
C ASP A 143 -0.37 -2.61 -7.31
N ASP A 144 -0.49 -3.17 -8.52
CA ASP A 144 -0.35 -4.61 -8.82
C ASP A 144 0.98 -5.21 -8.34
N HIS A 145 2.09 -4.50 -8.55
CA HIS A 145 3.39 -4.92 -8.05
C HIS A 145 3.44 -4.91 -6.52
N TRP A 146 2.83 -3.93 -5.87
CA TRP A 146 2.77 -3.88 -4.39
C TRP A 146 1.88 -4.99 -3.84
N ASP A 147 0.75 -5.27 -4.47
CA ASP A 147 -0.13 -6.39 -4.12
C ASP A 147 0.62 -7.70 -4.22
N ARG A 148 1.38 -7.91 -5.30
CA ARG A 148 2.23 -9.07 -5.46
C ARG A 148 3.34 -9.16 -4.40
N ILE A 149 4.02 -8.05 -4.07
CA ILE A 149 5.03 -7.99 -3.01
C ILE A 149 4.43 -8.37 -1.64
N ILE A 150 3.26 -7.80 -1.30
CA ILE A 150 2.56 -8.10 -0.06
C ILE A 150 2.09 -9.56 -0.06
N GLY A 151 1.57 -10.04 -1.18
CA GLY A 151 1.18 -11.44 -1.34
C GLY A 151 2.35 -12.39 -1.11
N ILE A 152 3.54 -12.07 -1.62
CA ILE A 152 4.76 -12.87 -1.40
C ILE A 152 5.19 -12.87 0.06
N HIS A 153 5.10 -11.72 0.73
CA HIS A 153 5.34 -11.62 2.16
C HIS A 153 4.38 -12.55 2.92
N GLU A 154 3.08 -12.42 2.69
CA GLU A 154 2.07 -13.25 3.34
C GLU A 154 2.24 -14.74 3.03
N GLY A 155 2.36 -15.10 1.75
CA GLY A 155 2.60 -16.49 1.35
C GLY A 155 3.81 -17.11 2.06
N THR A 156 4.87 -16.33 2.31
CA THR A 156 6.05 -16.82 3.02
C THR A 156 5.74 -17.28 4.44
N HIS A 157 4.80 -16.64 5.15
CA HIS A 157 4.37 -17.08 6.48
C HIS A 157 3.79 -18.49 6.50
N CYS A 158 3.18 -18.94 5.40
CA CYS A 158 2.63 -20.29 5.27
C CYS A 158 3.68 -21.39 5.10
N ASN A 159 4.87 -21.05 4.65
CA ASN A 159 6.01 -21.95 4.59
C ASN A 159 6.89 -21.91 5.84
N GLN A 160 6.62 -20.97 6.76
CA GLN A 160 7.32 -20.89 8.02
C GLN A 160 6.69 -21.83 9.06
N PRO A 161 7.48 -22.45 9.95
CA PRO A 161 6.94 -23.22 11.06
C PRO A 161 6.12 -22.31 11.99
N PRO A 162 4.98 -22.78 12.50
CA PRO A 162 4.18 -22.00 13.44
C PRO A 162 4.97 -21.72 14.73
N ILE A 163 4.79 -20.52 15.30
CA ILE A 163 5.38 -20.19 16.60
C ILE A 163 4.62 -20.96 17.68
N ASN A 164 5.26 -21.96 18.28
CA ASN A 164 4.72 -22.62 19.47
C ASN A 164 4.96 -21.75 20.70
N THR A 165 3.97 -20.95 21.08
CA THR A 165 4.04 -20.03 22.21
C THR A 165 4.00 -20.72 23.59
N THR A 166 3.81 -22.04 23.64
CA THR A 166 3.68 -22.78 24.91
C THR A 166 4.96 -22.67 25.74
N GLY A 167 4.86 -22.02 26.90
CA GLY A 167 5.98 -21.85 27.82
C GLY A 167 7.00 -20.78 27.41
N MET A 168 6.72 -20.01 26.35
CA MET A 168 7.54 -18.87 25.96
C MET A 168 7.19 -17.63 26.80
N THR A 169 8.20 -16.83 27.14
CA THR A 169 7.98 -15.47 27.65
C THR A 169 7.48 -14.55 26.54
N HIS A 170 6.89 -13.41 26.89
CA HIS A 170 6.46 -12.42 25.91
C HIS A 170 7.61 -11.96 25.00
N ASP A 171 8.79 -11.71 25.56
CA ASP A 171 9.98 -11.33 24.80
C ASP A 171 10.44 -12.44 23.82
N GLN A 172 10.35 -13.71 24.23
CA GLN A 172 10.66 -14.82 23.33
C GLN A 172 9.66 -14.89 22.15
N ILE A 173 8.38 -14.61 22.41
CA ILE A 173 7.35 -14.58 21.36
C ILE A 173 7.68 -13.46 20.37
N LEU A 174 8.00 -12.26 20.85
CA LEU A 174 8.37 -11.12 19.99
C LEU A 174 9.61 -11.39 19.14
N VAL A 175 10.65 -12.02 19.70
CA VAL A 175 11.85 -12.39 18.94
C VAL A 175 11.51 -13.41 17.84
N ALA A 176 10.64 -14.39 18.15
CA ALA A 176 10.19 -15.37 17.17
C ALA A 176 9.34 -14.73 16.07
N THR A 177 8.46 -13.80 16.41
CA THR A 177 7.66 -13.01 15.46
C THR A 177 8.56 -12.19 14.56
N LEU A 178 9.45 -11.35 15.12
CA LEU A 178 10.39 -10.53 14.34
C LEU A 178 11.24 -11.36 13.37
N GLY A 179 11.70 -12.54 13.78
CA GLY A 179 12.44 -13.45 12.90
C GLY A 179 11.59 -13.98 11.73
N ARG A 180 10.30 -14.24 11.95
CA ARG A 180 9.36 -14.63 10.89
C ARG A 180 9.04 -13.48 9.94
N GLU A 181 8.78 -12.29 10.49
CA GLU A 181 8.54 -11.08 9.70
C GLU A 181 9.75 -10.73 8.82
N ALA A 182 10.96 -10.78 9.38
CA ALA A 182 12.18 -10.51 8.62
C ALA A 182 12.37 -11.51 7.46
N GLY A 183 12.03 -12.78 7.68
CA GLY A 183 12.07 -13.80 6.62
C GLY A 183 11.05 -13.56 5.51
N ALA A 184 9.84 -13.12 5.85
CA ALA A 184 8.78 -12.79 4.91
C ALA A 184 9.11 -11.53 4.10
N ASP A 185 9.56 -10.47 4.77
CA ASP A 185 10.03 -9.24 4.12
C ASP A 185 11.22 -9.51 3.19
N GLN A 186 12.20 -10.31 3.61
CA GLN A 186 13.34 -10.66 2.75
C GLN A 186 12.89 -11.42 1.49
N ALA A 187 11.89 -12.30 1.58
CA ALA A 187 11.37 -13.01 0.42
C ALA A 187 10.73 -12.04 -0.59
N ALA A 188 9.91 -11.11 -0.10
CA ALA A 188 9.29 -10.08 -0.93
C ALA A 188 10.32 -9.13 -1.58
N ILE A 189 11.32 -8.69 -0.82
CA ILE A 189 12.44 -7.86 -1.31
C ILE A 189 13.27 -8.59 -2.35
N ASN A 190 13.57 -9.87 -2.13
CA ASN A 190 14.33 -10.68 -3.09
C ASN A 190 13.55 -10.86 -4.40
N TRP A 191 12.24 -11.06 -4.32
CA TRP A 191 11.40 -11.13 -5.51
C TRP A 191 11.38 -9.80 -6.26
N ALA A 192 11.19 -8.67 -5.57
CA ALA A 192 11.18 -7.36 -6.20
C ALA A 192 12.50 -7.09 -6.94
N ARG A 193 13.65 -7.34 -6.29
CA ARG A 193 14.98 -7.23 -6.91
C ARG A 193 15.15 -8.17 -8.11
N ALA A 194 14.70 -9.42 -8.00
CA ALA A 194 14.78 -10.39 -9.09
C ALA A 194 13.97 -9.99 -10.33
N ASN A 195 12.96 -9.14 -10.16
CA ASN A 195 12.11 -8.61 -11.23
C ASN A 195 12.49 -7.18 -11.65
N GLY A 196 13.65 -6.66 -11.21
CA GLY A 196 14.12 -5.32 -11.58
C GLY A 196 13.37 -4.17 -10.90
N LEU A 197 12.68 -4.45 -9.80
CA LEU A 197 11.92 -3.49 -8.99
C LEU A 197 12.74 -3.04 -7.76
N ASP A 198 13.99 -2.61 -7.99
CA ASP A 198 14.94 -2.25 -6.93
C ASP A 198 14.47 -1.06 -6.08
N ASP A 199 13.73 -0.13 -6.69
CA ASP A 199 13.13 1.02 -6.02
C ASP A 199 12.02 0.62 -5.04
N MET A 200 11.14 -0.30 -5.45
CA MET A 200 10.11 -0.88 -4.59
C MET A 200 10.72 -1.71 -3.47
N ALA A 201 11.75 -2.50 -3.78
CA ALA A 201 12.50 -3.27 -2.77
C ALA A 201 13.10 -2.34 -1.70
N GLN A 202 13.70 -1.22 -2.12
CA GLN A 202 14.23 -0.21 -1.19
C GLN A 202 13.12 0.51 -0.42
N ALA A 203 12.00 0.84 -1.06
CA ALA A 203 10.85 1.46 -0.40
C ALA A 203 10.28 0.57 0.71
N MET A 204 10.20 -0.75 0.48
CA MET A 204 9.75 -1.71 1.50
C MET A 204 10.66 -1.69 2.75
N ILE A 205 11.99 -1.67 2.55
CA ILE A 205 12.96 -1.53 3.65
C ILE A 205 12.75 -0.22 4.40
N ASP A 206 12.55 0.87 3.67
CA ASP A 206 12.39 2.20 4.25
C ASP A 206 11.10 2.31 5.07
N ILE A 207 10.00 1.76 4.57
CA ILE A 207 8.69 1.72 5.25
C ILE A 207 8.81 0.97 6.58
N ARG A 208 9.46 -0.20 6.59
CA ARG A 208 9.73 -0.96 7.82
C ARG A 208 10.64 -0.19 8.78
N ALA A 209 11.62 0.56 8.28
CA ALA A 209 12.49 1.38 9.12
C ALA A 209 11.74 2.55 9.78
N LEU A 210 10.80 3.18 9.07
CA LEU A 210 9.98 4.28 9.61
C LEU A 210 9.01 3.80 10.71
N GLY A 211 8.38 2.63 10.50
CA GLY A 211 7.42 2.05 11.45
C GLY A 211 8.04 1.37 12.67
N ALA A 212 9.33 1.03 12.62
CA ALA A 212 10.02 0.19 13.61
C ALA A 212 9.87 0.62 15.07
N ALA A 213 9.78 1.93 15.35
CA ALA A 213 9.68 2.43 16.72
C ALA A 213 8.30 2.20 17.36
N ASP A 214 7.25 2.21 16.55
CA ASP A 214 5.87 2.02 16.99
C ASP A 214 5.45 0.55 16.91
N ASP A 215 6.20 -0.25 16.14
CA ASP A 215 5.91 -1.65 15.88
C ASP A 215 7.18 -2.53 15.96
N PRO A 216 7.67 -2.83 17.18
CA PRO A 216 8.94 -3.54 17.36
C PRO A 216 8.96 -4.97 16.80
N GLU A 217 7.79 -5.61 16.67
CA GLU A 217 7.67 -6.96 16.09
C GLU A 217 7.80 -6.96 14.56
N HIS A 218 7.54 -5.83 13.91
CA HIS A 218 7.73 -5.63 12.46
C HIS A 218 8.96 -4.75 12.14
N ALA A 219 9.85 -4.50 13.10
CA ALA A 219 11.06 -3.69 12.93
C ALA A 219 12.18 -4.41 12.14
N THR A 220 11.84 -4.97 10.99
CA THR A 220 12.66 -5.90 10.22
C THR A 220 13.79 -5.24 9.43
N ALA A 221 13.73 -3.93 9.19
CA ALA A 221 14.68 -3.21 8.33
C ALA A 221 16.15 -3.42 8.70
N ILE A 222 16.47 -3.58 9.99
CA ILE A 222 17.85 -3.82 10.46
C ILE A 222 18.30 -5.28 10.32
N LEU A 223 17.40 -6.19 9.94
CA LEU A 223 17.65 -7.62 9.70
C LEU A 223 17.72 -7.95 8.20
N ILE A 224 17.12 -7.12 7.34
CA ILE A 224 17.18 -7.29 5.89
C ILE A 224 18.63 -7.22 5.40
N ASP A 225 18.99 -8.13 4.50
CA ASP A 225 20.32 -8.31 3.92
C ASP A 225 21.43 -8.60 4.94
N LYS A 226 21.07 -8.88 6.20
CA LYS A 226 22.00 -9.30 7.24
C LYS A 226 21.94 -10.79 7.48
N SER A 227 23.10 -11.38 7.78
CA SER A 227 23.18 -12.76 8.24
C SER A 227 22.98 -12.82 9.76
N GLY A 228 21.94 -13.49 10.22
CA GLY A 228 21.77 -13.79 11.64
C GLY A 228 20.31 -13.96 12.06
N PRO A 229 20.05 -14.67 13.18
CA PRO A 229 18.71 -14.72 13.75
C PRO A 229 18.35 -13.40 14.45
N ALA A 230 17.06 -13.09 14.49
CA ALA A 230 16.55 -12.05 15.39
C ALA A 230 16.90 -12.39 16.86
N THR A 231 17.14 -11.35 17.66
CA THR A 231 17.48 -11.47 19.08
C THR A 231 16.70 -10.45 19.90
N ILE A 232 16.71 -10.61 21.22
CA ILE A 232 16.07 -9.64 22.12
C ILE A 232 16.71 -8.24 22.02
N ASP A 233 17.99 -8.16 21.64
CA ASP A 233 18.66 -6.88 21.43
C ASP A 233 18.10 -6.12 20.23
N HIS A 234 17.61 -6.82 19.18
CA HIS A 234 16.91 -6.17 18.07
C HIS A 234 15.58 -5.55 18.54
N ILE A 235 14.79 -6.29 19.32
CA ILE A 235 13.52 -5.80 19.90
C ILE A 235 13.78 -4.60 20.83
N ASN A 236 14.80 -4.70 21.68
CA ASN A 236 15.17 -3.60 22.59
C ASN A 236 15.65 -2.37 21.83
N ALA A 237 16.40 -2.56 20.73
CA ALA A 237 16.81 -1.45 19.87
C ALA A 237 15.59 -0.75 19.26
N ALA A 238 14.67 -1.50 18.64
CA ALA A 238 13.44 -0.98 18.05
C ALA A 238 12.60 -0.16 19.06
N ARG A 239 12.50 -0.62 20.31
CA ARG A 239 11.78 0.09 21.39
C ARG A 239 12.42 1.40 21.84
N THR A 240 13.75 1.51 21.74
CA THR A 240 14.50 2.60 22.40
C THR A 240 15.06 3.64 21.44
N PHE A 241 15.32 3.28 20.18
CA PHE A 241 16.10 4.14 19.28
C PHE A 241 15.45 5.51 19.03
N ARG A 242 14.10 5.59 18.95
CA ARG A 242 13.38 6.86 18.82
C ARG A 242 13.61 7.79 20.02
N GLY A 243 13.56 7.25 21.24
CA GLY A 243 13.84 8.01 22.45
C GLY A 243 15.28 8.53 22.49
N GLU A 244 16.24 7.69 22.09
CA GLU A 244 17.66 8.08 21.97
C GLU A 244 17.85 9.21 20.94
N MET A 245 17.25 9.09 19.75
CA MET A 245 17.29 10.15 18.74
C MET A 245 16.77 11.48 19.29
N ILE A 246 15.57 11.48 19.89
CA ILE A 246 14.93 12.69 20.43
C ILE A 246 15.81 13.33 21.53
N ASN A 247 16.31 12.53 22.47
CA ASN A 247 17.15 13.03 23.55
C ASN A 247 18.46 13.65 23.03
N LYS A 248 19.07 13.04 22.02
CA LYS A 248 20.33 13.53 21.44
C LYS A 248 20.12 14.80 20.62
N VAL A 249 19.05 14.91 19.85
CA VAL A 249 18.69 16.14 19.13
C VAL A 249 18.34 17.26 20.12
N ALA A 250 17.59 16.97 21.18
CA ALA A 250 17.28 17.94 22.23
C ALA A 250 18.55 18.51 22.87
N ALA A 251 19.52 17.64 23.19
CA ALA A 251 20.81 18.04 23.76
C ALA A 251 21.68 18.84 22.77
N ASP A 252 21.77 18.42 21.49
CA ASP A 252 22.52 19.12 20.44
C ASP A 252 21.97 20.53 20.18
N GLN A 253 20.65 20.68 20.20
CA GLN A 253 19.97 21.94 19.90
C GLN A 253 19.70 22.81 21.12
N GLY A 254 19.94 22.30 22.34
CA GLY A 254 19.63 23.02 23.57
C GLY A 254 18.12 23.30 23.73
N ILE A 255 17.28 22.42 23.20
CA ILE A 255 15.81 22.50 23.26
C ILE A 255 15.24 21.43 24.19
N SER A 256 13.95 21.50 24.52
CA SER A 256 13.31 20.45 25.32
C SER A 256 13.09 19.17 24.52
N VAL A 257 12.95 18.04 25.22
CA VAL A 257 12.54 16.75 24.61
C VAL A 257 11.20 16.88 23.89
N ALA A 258 10.28 17.68 24.43
CA ALA A 258 9.00 17.96 23.79
C ALA A 258 9.19 18.72 22.47
N ASP A 259 10.04 19.74 22.44
CA ASP A 259 10.32 20.51 21.21
C ASP A 259 11.04 19.66 20.16
N ALA A 260 11.95 18.79 20.58
CA ALA A 260 12.61 17.83 19.67
C ALA A 260 11.61 16.80 19.12
N THR A 261 10.63 16.37 19.92
CA THR A 261 9.53 15.51 19.46
C THR A 261 8.65 16.24 18.44
N THR A 262 8.30 17.50 18.71
CA THR A 262 7.59 18.36 17.75
C THR A 262 8.40 18.54 16.47
N MET A 263 9.72 18.72 16.55
CA MET A 263 10.59 18.81 15.38
C MET A 263 10.57 17.52 14.55
N LEU A 264 10.66 16.34 15.19
CA LEU A 264 10.54 15.05 14.49
C LEU A 264 9.24 14.95 13.70
N ASN A 265 8.13 15.42 14.29
CA ASN A 265 6.80 15.29 13.68
C ASN A 265 6.53 16.37 12.62
N ASP A 266 6.91 17.62 12.88
CA ASP A 266 6.50 18.77 12.06
C ASP A 266 7.57 19.21 11.07
N ARG A 267 8.84 18.90 11.35
CA ARG A 267 10.02 19.28 10.56
C ARG A 267 10.99 18.08 10.46
N PRO A 268 10.52 16.93 9.94
CA PRO A 268 11.29 15.69 9.95
C PRO A 268 12.64 15.79 9.21
N GLU A 269 12.73 16.59 8.14
CA GLU A 269 13.99 16.82 7.43
C GLU A 269 15.02 17.58 8.28
N GLU A 270 14.59 18.62 9.02
CA GLU A 270 15.43 19.37 9.97
C GLU A 270 15.92 18.44 11.10
N PHE A 271 15.00 17.69 11.72
CA PHE A 271 15.34 16.71 12.74
C PHE A 271 16.37 15.69 12.22
N ASN A 272 16.16 15.16 11.01
CA ASN A 272 17.05 14.19 10.40
C ASN A 272 18.44 14.78 10.07
N GLY A 273 18.51 16.07 9.75
CA GLY A 273 19.78 16.80 9.61
C GLY A 273 20.63 16.75 10.88
N HIS A 274 20.00 16.95 12.05
CA HIS A 274 20.68 16.81 13.34
C HIS A 274 21.12 15.38 13.63
N ILE A 275 20.28 14.39 13.34
CA ILE A 275 20.63 12.98 13.51
C ILE A 275 21.85 12.59 12.69
N LYS A 276 21.94 13.03 11.42
CA LYS A 276 23.11 12.75 10.56
C LYS A 276 24.40 13.36 11.11
N LYS A 277 24.33 14.60 11.61
CA LYS A 277 25.46 15.23 12.28
C LYS A 277 25.88 14.42 13.51
N LEU A 278 24.93 14.05 14.36
CA LEU A 278 25.18 13.26 15.57
C LEU A 278 25.76 11.87 15.28
N LEU A 279 25.31 11.21 14.20
CA LEU A 279 25.89 9.96 13.71
C LEU A 279 27.35 10.15 13.27
N ALA A 280 27.64 11.20 12.51
CA ALA A 280 29.00 11.52 12.06
C ALA A 280 29.96 11.86 13.22
N ASP A 281 29.44 12.49 14.28
CA ASP A 281 30.19 12.84 15.48
C ASP A 281 30.35 11.65 16.47
N GLY A 282 29.82 10.47 16.14
CA GLY A 282 29.90 9.27 16.99
C GLY A 282 29.04 9.33 18.25
N ALA A 283 28.02 10.21 18.29
CA ALA A 283 27.20 10.44 19.48
C ALA A 283 26.40 9.21 19.95
N PHE A 284 26.29 8.20 19.09
CA PHE A 284 25.59 6.93 19.31
C PHE A 284 26.52 5.72 19.51
N ASP A 285 27.84 5.88 19.37
CA ASP A 285 28.80 4.75 19.40
C ASP A 285 28.95 4.11 20.80
N GLY A 286 28.58 4.83 21.85
CA GLY A 286 28.67 4.36 23.24
C GLY A 286 27.48 3.51 23.71
N ASN A 287 26.49 3.22 22.85
CA ASN A 287 25.34 2.42 23.26
C ASN A 287 25.75 0.96 23.49
N SER A 288 25.33 0.37 24.62
CA SER A 288 25.63 -1.03 24.92
C SER A 288 24.97 -2.03 23.97
N ASN A 289 23.90 -1.61 23.30
CA ASN A 289 23.23 -2.37 22.26
C ASN A 289 23.58 -1.78 20.87
N PRO A 290 24.41 -2.46 20.06
CA PRO A 290 24.86 -1.93 18.77
C PRO A 290 23.71 -1.74 17.77
N HIS A 291 22.62 -2.50 17.90
CA HIS A 291 21.46 -2.41 17.01
C HIS A 291 20.71 -1.08 17.14
N VAL A 292 20.87 -0.35 18.25
CA VAL A 292 20.28 0.99 18.39
C VAL A 292 20.83 1.92 17.32
N LYS A 293 22.15 1.95 17.13
CA LYS A 293 22.78 2.79 16.10
C LYS A 293 22.31 2.37 14.70
N GLU A 294 22.24 1.07 14.44
CA GLU A 294 21.76 0.54 13.16
C GLU A 294 20.31 0.94 12.86
N SER A 295 19.41 0.90 13.86
CA SER A 295 18.03 1.38 13.72
C SER A 295 17.97 2.87 13.41
N ILE A 296 18.82 3.68 14.04
CA ILE A 296 18.91 5.12 13.80
C ILE A 296 19.41 5.41 12.37
N GLU A 297 20.43 4.68 11.91
CA GLU A 297 20.94 4.81 10.55
C GLU A 297 19.89 4.40 9.50
N ALA A 298 19.19 3.29 9.73
CA ALA A 298 18.09 2.83 8.87
C ALA A 298 16.96 3.86 8.81
N PHE A 299 16.49 4.34 9.96
CA PHE A 299 15.45 5.37 10.06
C PHE A 299 15.88 6.68 9.38
N SER A 300 17.10 7.15 9.65
CA SER A 300 17.62 8.40 9.08
C SER A 300 17.72 8.33 7.56
N GLY A 301 18.17 7.19 7.02
CA GLY A 301 18.18 6.92 5.59
C GLY A 301 16.78 6.90 4.98
N ALA A 302 15.84 6.23 5.65
CA ALA A 302 14.45 6.17 5.22
C ALA A 302 13.78 7.56 5.20
N VAL A 303 13.96 8.39 6.23
CA VAL A 303 13.44 9.77 6.24
C VAL A 303 13.97 10.57 5.04
N GLN A 304 15.27 10.44 4.72
CA GLN A 304 15.84 11.14 3.57
C GLN A 304 15.23 10.70 2.23
N ARG A 305 14.91 9.42 2.08
CA ARG A 305 14.40 8.84 0.83
C ARG A 305 12.90 8.98 0.68
N GLN A 306 12.15 8.84 1.77
CA GLN A 306 10.70 8.66 1.76
C GLN A 306 9.91 9.83 2.34
N ILE A 307 10.50 10.76 3.08
CA ILE A 307 9.71 11.84 3.71
C ILE A 307 9.88 13.14 2.93
N THR A 308 8.78 13.87 2.75
CA THR A 308 8.78 15.27 2.25
C THR A 308 8.63 16.25 3.41
N ASP A 309 9.37 17.37 3.34
CA ASP A 309 9.08 18.52 4.20
C ASP A 309 7.80 19.25 3.73
N ARG A 310 6.68 18.90 4.35
CA ARG A 310 5.38 19.54 4.12
C ARG A 310 5.29 21.00 4.56
N ARG A 311 6.31 21.55 5.22
CA ARG A 311 6.28 22.97 5.60
C ARG A 311 6.13 23.87 4.38
N ILE A 312 6.80 23.53 3.27
CA ILE A 312 6.74 24.29 2.02
C ILE A 312 5.34 24.22 1.41
N GLU A 313 4.72 23.04 1.36
CA GLU A 313 3.35 22.86 0.85
C GLU A 313 2.32 23.59 1.71
N ARG A 314 2.42 23.50 3.04
CA ARG A 314 1.52 24.20 3.97
C ARG A 314 1.74 25.71 3.97
N GLU A 315 2.97 26.18 3.80
CA GLU A 315 3.27 27.60 3.60
C GLU A 315 2.65 28.10 2.28
N LEU A 316 2.76 27.32 1.20
CA LEU A 316 2.11 27.62 -0.08
C LEU A 316 0.58 27.66 0.02
N GLU A 317 -0.05 26.65 0.66
CA GLU A 317 -1.50 26.61 0.91
C GLU A 317 -1.98 27.78 1.80
N ARG A 318 -1.15 28.21 2.75
CA ARG A 318 -1.48 29.35 3.63
C ARG A 318 -1.32 30.69 2.93
N GLU A 319 -0.32 30.84 2.06
CA GLU A 319 -0.09 32.05 1.28
C GLU A 319 -1.09 32.21 0.13
N HIS A 320 -1.52 31.11 -0.49
CA HIS A 320 -2.40 31.13 -1.66
C HIS A 320 -3.87 30.83 -1.33
N GLY A 321 -4.18 30.54 -0.05
CA GLY A 321 -5.45 29.98 0.39
C GLY A 321 -5.60 28.52 -0.06
N PRO A 322 -6.54 27.75 0.51
CA PRO A 322 -6.88 26.46 -0.08
C PRO A 322 -7.25 26.72 -1.54
N HIS A 323 -6.52 26.13 -2.48
CA HIS A 323 -6.93 26.17 -3.88
C HIS A 323 -8.34 25.58 -3.93
N HIS A 324 -9.34 26.45 -4.08
CA HIS A 324 -10.70 26.05 -4.38
C HIS A 324 -10.62 25.30 -5.71
N HIS A 325 -10.59 23.97 -5.65
CA HIS A 325 -11.05 23.13 -6.75
C HIS A 325 -12.47 23.60 -7.05
N GLY A 326 -12.63 24.28 -8.19
CA GLY A 326 -13.86 24.96 -8.56
C GLY A 326 -15.03 23.98 -8.62
N ALA A 327 -15.91 24.07 -7.64
CA ALA A 327 -17.31 23.71 -7.84
C ALA A 327 -17.89 24.75 -8.79
N LEU A 328 -18.11 24.36 -10.04
CA LEU A 328 -18.93 25.13 -10.97
C LEU A 328 -20.37 25.10 -10.43
N GLU A 329 -20.78 26.20 -9.79
CA GLU A 329 -22.20 26.46 -9.57
C GLU A 329 -22.88 26.66 -10.93
N PRO A 330 -24.03 26.01 -11.19
CA PRO A 330 -24.82 26.33 -12.37
C PRO A 330 -25.57 27.64 -12.15
N GLU A 331 -25.17 28.67 -12.88
CA GLU A 331 -25.96 29.88 -13.09
C GLU A 331 -27.31 29.50 -13.73
N HIS A 332 -28.41 29.78 -13.02
CA HIS A 332 -29.69 30.06 -13.67
C HIS A 332 -30.28 31.37 -13.17
N ALA A 333 -30.29 32.31 -14.11
CA ALA A 333 -30.95 33.60 -14.10
C ALA A 333 -32.48 33.46 -14.11
N GLY A 334 -33.16 34.47 -13.55
CA GLY A 334 -34.50 34.84 -14.03
C GLY A 334 -35.50 35.31 -12.97
N GLU A 335 -35.49 36.63 -12.72
CA GLU A 335 -36.67 37.53 -12.60
C GLU A 335 -37.70 37.27 -11.47
N SER A 336 -37.77 38.10 -10.42
CA SER A 336 -38.34 39.46 -10.34
C SER A 336 -39.86 39.50 -10.14
N GLU A 337 -40.35 39.89 -8.94
CA GLU A 337 -41.10 41.15 -8.67
C GLU A 337 -41.91 41.10 -7.35
N THR A 338 -41.57 42.06 -6.46
CA THR A 338 -42.42 42.91 -5.60
C THR A 338 -43.60 42.41 -4.74
N GLN A 339 -43.47 42.80 -3.45
CA GLN A 339 -44.41 43.58 -2.61
C GLN A 339 -45.52 42.92 -1.76
N LEU A 340 -45.30 43.10 -0.45
CA LEU A 340 -46.20 43.69 0.58
C LEU A 340 -47.55 43.03 0.94
N ALA A 341 -47.53 42.52 2.18
CA ALA A 341 -48.45 42.82 3.29
C ALA A 341 -49.83 42.12 3.40
N SER A 342 -50.00 41.57 4.61
CA SER A 342 -51.19 41.58 5.49
C SER A 342 -52.13 40.35 5.55
N ASN A 343 -52.26 39.90 6.81
CA ASN A 343 -53.43 39.42 7.55
C ASN A 343 -54.00 37.99 7.37
N GLU A 344 -53.92 37.28 8.50
CA GLU A 344 -54.97 36.57 9.25
C GLU A 344 -55.74 35.37 8.66
N ALA A 345 -55.75 34.34 9.52
CA ALA A 345 -56.82 33.38 9.84
C ALA A 345 -56.84 31.99 9.17
N ASP A 346 -56.68 30.99 10.05
CA ASP A 346 -57.37 29.69 10.13
C ASP A 346 -57.31 28.69 8.98
N ASN A 347 -56.49 27.63 9.11
CA ASN A 347 -56.91 26.34 9.71
C ASN A 347 -55.84 25.25 9.57
N LYS A 348 -55.56 24.56 10.68
CA LYS A 348 -54.84 23.27 10.80
C LYS A 348 -55.79 22.11 10.41
N PRO A 349 -55.33 20.88 10.04
CA PRO A 349 -54.44 20.03 10.86
C PRO A 349 -53.26 19.40 10.08
N VAL A 350 -52.04 19.41 10.62
CA VAL A 350 -51.35 18.32 11.36
C VAL A 350 -51.30 16.97 10.61
N GLU A 351 -50.14 16.69 10.00
CA GLU A 351 -49.50 15.38 10.05
C GLU A 351 -47.97 15.59 10.15
N THR A 352 -47.33 14.81 11.03
CA THR A 352 -45.96 14.98 11.52
C THR A 352 -44.94 14.13 10.75
N ALA A 353 -43.83 14.78 10.39
CA ALA A 353 -42.42 14.35 10.40
C ALA A 353 -42.02 12.88 10.14
N ALA A 354 -41.14 12.70 9.14
CA ALA A 354 -39.87 11.99 9.30
C ALA A 354 -38.86 12.44 8.21
N LEU A 355 -37.67 12.86 8.64
CA LEU A 355 -36.46 12.93 7.82
C LEU A 355 -35.96 11.50 7.57
N GLU A 356 -35.65 11.15 6.32
CA GLU A 356 -34.60 10.17 6.01
C GLU A 356 -33.83 10.65 4.75
N SER A 357 -32.52 10.60 4.86
CA SER A 357 -31.50 11.11 3.94
C SER A 357 -31.49 10.40 2.57
N PRO A 358 -31.22 11.08 1.44
CA PRO A 358 -30.72 10.41 0.25
C PRO A 358 -29.22 10.13 0.37
N GLY A 359 -28.84 8.92 -0.02
CA GLY A 359 -27.54 8.29 0.22
C GLY A 359 -26.32 9.02 -0.34
N PHE A 360 -25.22 8.82 0.37
CA PHE A 360 -23.87 9.13 -0.04
C PHE A 360 -23.50 8.23 -1.23
N VAL A 361 -23.28 8.85 -2.40
CA VAL A 361 -22.55 8.24 -3.50
C VAL A 361 -21.09 8.64 -3.29
N PRO A 362 -20.13 7.70 -3.14
CA PRO A 362 -18.73 8.07 -3.04
C PRO A 362 -18.31 8.79 -4.31
N THR A 363 -17.72 9.97 -4.09
CA THR A 363 -17.15 10.82 -5.13
C THR A 363 -15.89 10.12 -5.66
N PRO A 364 -15.70 9.98 -6.99
CA PRO A 364 -14.44 9.47 -7.54
C PRO A 364 -13.29 10.35 -7.06
N SER A 365 -12.19 9.72 -6.64
CA SER A 365 -10.96 10.43 -6.28
C SER A 365 -10.50 11.31 -7.44
N ALA A 366 -10.12 12.54 -7.10
CA ALA A 366 -9.66 13.54 -8.05
C ALA A 366 -8.31 13.12 -8.65
N TYR A 367 -8.32 12.34 -9.73
CA TYR A 367 -7.35 12.59 -10.79
C TYR A 367 -7.65 14.00 -11.29
N ALA A 368 -6.74 14.93 -11.06
CA ALA A 368 -6.78 16.21 -11.76
C ALA A 368 -6.76 15.88 -13.26
N GLY A 369 -7.93 15.97 -13.91
CA GLY A 369 -8.01 15.93 -15.36
C GLY A 369 -7.21 17.12 -15.86
N MET A 370 -5.98 16.86 -16.30
CA MET A 370 -5.18 17.85 -16.99
C MET A 370 -5.91 18.14 -18.30
N ASP A 371 -6.54 19.31 -18.42
CA ASP A 371 -7.08 19.76 -19.69
C ASP A 371 -5.91 20.06 -20.61
N VAL A 372 -5.56 19.06 -21.41
CA VAL A 372 -4.49 19.13 -22.39
C VAL A 372 -4.70 20.27 -23.39
N SER A 373 -5.93 20.78 -23.57
CA SER A 373 -6.17 21.96 -24.42
C SER A 373 -5.65 23.27 -23.84
N GLU A 374 -5.37 23.34 -22.53
CA GLU A 374 -4.77 24.50 -21.86
C GLU A 374 -3.24 24.52 -21.92
N ILE A 375 -2.62 23.45 -22.41
CA ILE A 375 -1.16 23.35 -22.59
C ILE A 375 -0.79 23.85 -23.98
N ASP A 376 0.25 24.69 -24.08
CA ASP A 376 0.71 25.16 -25.38
C ASP A 376 1.16 23.98 -26.26
N GLY A 377 0.50 23.82 -27.40
CA GLY A 377 0.61 22.65 -28.28
C GLY A 377 -0.25 21.44 -27.89
N GLY A 378 -1.02 21.42 -26.81
CA GLY A 378 -1.74 20.24 -26.30
C GLY A 378 -3.01 19.80 -27.08
N LYS A 379 -3.02 20.01 -28.40
CA LYS A 379 -4.07 19.51 -29.28
C LYS A 379 -4.01 17.99 -29.37
N VAL A 380 -5.08 17.33 -28.93
CA VAL A 380 -5.24 15.87 -29.05
C VAL A 380 -5.62 15.50 -30.47
N GLU A 381 -4.89 14.55 -31.05
CA GLU A 381 -5.14 13.97 -32.36
C GLU A 381 -5.30 12.46 -32.19
N VAL A 382 -6.49 11.94 -32.50
CA VAL A 382 -6.78 10.50 -32.48
C VAL A 382 -6.84 10.00 -33.92
N ALA A 383 -5.94 9.08 -34.25
CA ALA A 383 -5.96 8.38 -35.52
C ALA A 383 -6.43 6.93 -35.30
N LEU A 384 -7.55 6.58 -35.92
CA LEU A 384 -8.03 5.20 -35.99
C LEU A 384 -7.29 4.48 -37.12
N ARG A 385 -6.79 3.27 -36.86
CA ARG A 385 -6.12 2.41 -37.84
C ARG A 385 -7.09 1.32 -38.29
N ASP A 386 -7.00 0.92 -39.56
CA ASP A 386 -7.90 -0.05 -40.20
C ASP A 386 -7.89 -1.44 -39.53
N GLU A 387 -6.90 -1.71 -38.69
CA GLU A 387 -6.68 -2.98 -37.96
C GLU A 387 -7.38 -3.02 -36.59
N GLY A 388 -8.20 -2.00 -36.26
CA GLY A 388 -8.88 -1.90 -34.97
C GLY A 388 -8.04 -1.27 -33.85
N GLY A 389 -6.84 -0.78 -34.16
CA GLY A 389 -6.01 0.00 -33.23
C GLY A 389 -6.31 1.49 -33.29
N ALA A 390 -6.20 2.18 -32.16
CA ALA A 390 -6.18 3.65 -32.10
C ALA A 390 -4.79 4.12 -31.67
N SER A 391 -4.31 5.22 -32.24
CA SER A 391 -3.12 5.92 -31.75
C SER A 391 -3.48 7.36 -31.40
N GLN A 392 -3.08 7.80 -30.20
CA GLN A 392 -3.31 9.14 -29.70
C GLN A 392 -2.00 9.94 -29.72
N ARG A 393 -2.05 11.13 -30.31
CA ARG A 393 -0.99 12.12 -30.27
C ARG A 393 -1.47 13.36 -29.54
N ILE A 394 -0.56 14.06 -28.88
CA ILE A 394 -0.82 15.33 -28.22
C ILE A 394 0.33 16.26 -28.62
N GLY A 395 0.00 17.37 -29.28
CA GLY A 395 1.00 18.33 -29.74
C GLY A 395 2.07 17.76 -30.65
N GLY A 396 1.67 16.93 -31.61
CA GLY A 396 2.57 16.38 -32.61
C GLY A 396 3.40 15.19 -32.16
N VAL A 397 3.34 14.75 -30.90
CA VAL A 397 4.06 13.54 -30.40
C VAL A 397 3.07 12.50 -29.84
N SER A 398 3.51 11.26 -29.58
CA SER A 398 2.65 10.26 -28.94
C SER A 398 2.23 10.70 -27.53
N ALA A 399 1.03 10.34 -27.07
CA ALA A 399 0.55 10.70 -25.73
C ALA A 399 1.54 10.32 -24.59
N PRO A 400 2.17 9.12 -24.57
CA PRO A 400 3.17 8.80 -23.55
C PRO A 400 4.38 9.74 -23.57
N ALA A 401 4.90 10.07 -24.77
CA ALA A 401 6.00 11.04 -24.92
C ALA A 401 5.61 12.46 -24.47
N PHE A 402 4.36 12.86 -24.71
CA PHE A 402 3.83 14.15 -24.25
C PHE A 402 3.80 14.24 -22.72
N PHE A 403 3.32 13.20 -22.03
CA PHE A 403 3.29 13.19 -20.56
C PHE A 403 4.70 13.04 -19.96
N ALA A 404 5.56 12.20 -20.54
CA ALA A 404 6.96 12.08 -20.11
C ALA A 404 7.70 13.43 -20.19
N SER A 405 7.45 14.22 -21.25
CA SER A 405 8.04 15.55 -21.41
C SER A 405 7.48 16.64 -20.49
N HIS A 406 6.42 16.37 -19.71
CA HIS A 406 5.98 17.26 -18.62
C HIS A 406 6.61 16.90 -17.28
N ALA A 407 7.05 15.65 -17.12
CA ALA A 407 7.74 15.18 -15.93
C ALA A 407 9.26 15.44 -15.97
N ASP A 408 9.81 15.74 -17.15
CA ASP A 408 11.26 15.88 -17.37
C ASP A 408 11.59 17.08 -18.29
N ASN A 409 12.47 17.97 -17.80
CA ASN A 409 12.87 19.20 -18.50
C ASN A 409 13.69 18.95 -19.79
N ASP A 410 14.51 17.90 -19.85
CA ASP A 410 15.32 17.58 -21.03
C ASP A 410 14.41 17.01 -22.15
N LEU A 411 13.42 16.20 -21.77
CA LEU A 411 12.38 15.74 -22.70
C LEU A 411 11.45 16.87 -23.15
N ALA A 412 11.17 17.85 -22.28
CA ALA A 412 10.44 19.07 -22.65
C ALA A 412 11.17 19.86 -23.74
N LEU A 413 12.48 20.06 -23.58
CA LEU A 413 13.33 20.74 -24.58
C LEU A 413 13.41 19.96 -25.90
N GLN A 414 13.48 18.63 -25.86
CA GLN A 414 13.43 17.79 -27.06
C GLN A 414 12.08 17.90 -27.78
N ARG A 415 10.96 17.94 -27.04
CA ARG A 415 9.62 18.15 -27.61
C ARG A 415 9.50 19.51 -28.29
N ILE A 416 9.96 20.59 -27.64
CA ILE A 416 9.96 21.94 -28.20
C ILE A 416 10.77 21.96 -29.51
N ALA A 417 11.98 21.37 -29.51
CA ALA A 417 12.80 21.29 -30.70
C ALA A 417 12.15 20.48 -31.85
N LEU A 418 11.41 19.42 -31.54
CA LEU A 418 10.63 18.66 -32.53
C LEU A 418 9.45 19.46 -33.08
N ASN A 419 8.71 20.16 -32.22
CA ASN A 419 7.53 20.96 -32.60
C ASN A 419 7.89 22.22 -33.39
N GLU A 420 9.06 22.81 -33.13
CA GLU A 420 9.56 23.97 -33.87
C GLU A 420 10.30 23.58 -35.16
N GLY A 421 10.34 22.28 -35.52
CA GLY A 421 11.00 21.78 -36.73
C GLY A 421 12.52 21.93 -36.70
N MET A 422 13.12 22.04 -35.52
CA MET A 422 14.55 22.27 -35.30
C MET A 422 15.35 20.98 -34.99
N GLY A 423 14.71 19.82 -35.00
CA GLY A 423 15.37 18.51 -34.77
C GLY A 423 15.97 17.88 -36.03
N PRO A 424 17.17 17.25 -35.95
CA PRO A 424 17.80 16.56 -37.07
C PRO A 424 17.01 15.30 -37.45
N GLY A 425 16.84 15.04 -38.76
CA GLY A 425 16.03 13.95 -39.29
C GLY A 425 16.38 12.56 -38.74
N LEU A 426 15.62 12.12 -37.73
CA LEU A 426 15.70 10.81 -37.08
C LEU A 426 14.45 9.95 -37.31
N ASP A 427 13.70 10.22 -38.38
CA ASP A 427 12.43 9.54 -38.67
C ASP A 427 12.57 8.14 -39.33
N ARG A 428 13.70 7.44 -39.14
CA ARG A 428 13.89 6.07 -39.69
C ARG A 428 14.81 5.19 -38.84
N GLN A 429 14.46 4.84 -37.62
CA GLN A 429 15.19 3.75 -36.95
C GLN A 429 14.43 2.84 -35.98
N PHE A 430 13.11 2.95 -35.83
CA PHE A 430 12.35 2.05 -34.94
C PHE A 430 11.47 1.01 -35.63
N ASP A 431 11.44 0.96 -36.96
CA ASP A 431 10.74 -0.10 -37.69
C ASP A 431 11.75 -0.98 -38.45
N ASN A 432 12.17 -2.07 -37.81
CA ASN A 432 12.64 -3.37 -38.37
C ASN A 432 13.83 -3.95 -37.60
N ALA A 433 13.56 -4.83 -36.63
CA ALA A 433 14.50 -5.85 -36.20
C ALA A 433 13.74 -7.11 -35.75
N ALA A 434 13.30 -7.92 -36.72
CA ALA A 434 13.02 -9.33 -36.48
C ALA A 434 14.36 -10.09 -36.45
N PRO A 435 14.66 -10.96 -35.46
CA PRO A 435 15.89 -11.72 -35.46
C PRO A 435 15.81 -12.90 -36.44
N ALA A 436 16.76 -12.94 -37.36
CA ALA A 436 16.99 -14.09 -38.23
C ALA A 436 17.57 -15.27 -37.43
N VAL A 437 16.91 -16.41 -37.50
CA VAL A 437 17.40 -17.70 -37.02
C VAL A 437 18.53 -18.17 -37.94
N SER A 438 19.77 -18.15 -37.43
CA SER A 438 20.92 -18.79 -38.07
C SER A 438 21.18 -20.13 -37.40
N THR A 439 20.91 -21.23 -38.12
CA THR A 439 21.31 -22.58 -37.74
C THR A 439 22.72 -22.84 -38.26
N SER A 440 23.70 -22.84 -37.35
CA SER A 440 25.05 -23.30 -37.63
C SER A 440 25.18 -24.79 -37.30
N THR A 441 25.29 -25.57 -38.35
CA THR A 441 25.68 -26.98 -38.39
C THR A 441 27.07 -27.17 -37.77
N TYR A 442 27.20 -28.02 -36.74
CA TYR A 442 28.49 -28.57 -36.32
C TYR A 442 28.56 -30.04 -36.75
N GLY A 443 29.52 -30.33 -37.62
CA GLY A 443 29.95 -31.67 -37.97
C GLY A 443 31.28 -32.00 -37.30
N ILE A 444 31.29 -33.17 -36.64
CA ILE A 444 32.35 -34.20 -36.57
C ILE A 444 33.81 -33.74 -36.34
N ALA A 445 34.33 -34.11 -35.16
CA ALA A 445 35.52 -34.95 -35.01
C ALA A 445 35.34 -35.85 -33.79
#